data_AF-A0ABC8D9B3-F1
#
_entry.id   AF-A0ABC8D9B3-F1
#
_cell.length_a   1.000
_cell.length_b   1.000
_cell.length_c   1.000
_cell.angle_alpha   90.00
_cell.angle_beta   90.00
_cell.angle_gamma   90.00
#
_symmetry.space_group_name_H-M   'P 1'
#
loop_
_entity.id
_entity.type
_entity.pdbx_description
1 polymer ?
#
loop_
_entity_poly.entity_id
_entity_poly.type
_entity_poly.pdbx_seq_one_letter_code
_entity_poly.pdbx_strand_id
1 'polypeptide(L)' 'MFLESHVWLHNQIHVIISESVNTHERAIAELEAQGGTCLSDQCQQNTLGSVIVNGKRSVWSLTKSERGELNGRN' A
#
# COMPACT_ATOMS: atom_id res chain seq x y z
N MET A 1 -4.29 -1.29 -4.78
CA MET A 1 -4.79 -0.79 -3.48
C MET A 1 -3.83 -1.27 -2.41
N PHE A 2 -3.46 -0.42 -1.47
CA PHE A 2 -2.62 -0.79 -0.33
C PHE A 2 -3.25 -0.27 0.96
N LEU A 3 -2.91 -0.91 2.06
CA LEU A 3 -3.30 -0.54 3.41
C LEU A 3 -2.08 0.10 4.06
N GLU A 4 -2.32 1.20 4.77
CA GLU A 4 -1.32 1.94 5.51
C GLU A 4 -1.83 2.19 6.93
N SER A 5 -1.04 1.74 7.91
CA SER A 5 -1.33 1.98 9.32
C SER A 5 -0.11 2.54 10.03
N HIS A 6 -0.37 3.35 11.06
CA HIS A 6 0.64 3.93 11.92
C HIS A 6 0.48 3.35 13.34
N VAL A 7 1.53 2.74 13.87
CA VAL A 7 1.56 2.20 15.23
C VAL A 7 2.61 2.93 16.05
N TRP A 8 2.20 3.44 17.21
CA TRP A 8 3.13 3.98 18.21
C TRP A 8 3.67 2.86 19.07
N LEU A 9 5.00 2.69 19.09
CA LEU A 9 5.69 1.70 19.92
C LEU A 9 7.10 2.19 20.22
N HIS A 10 7.60 1.97 21.43
CA HIS A 10 8.97 2.32 21.85
C HIS A 10 9.40 3.77 21.49
N ASN A 11 8.49 4.73 21.68
CA ASN A 11 8.70 6.15 21.36
C ASN A 11 9.01 6.43 19.87
N GLN A 12 8.53 5.57 18.98
CA GLN A 12 8.67 5.67 17.54
C GLN A 12 7.34 5.36 16.84
N ILE A 13 7.18 5.93 15.65
CA ILE A 13 6.07 5.59 14.75
C ILE A 13 6.55 4.50 13.80
N HIS A 14 5.87 3.37 13.83
CA HIS A 14 6.03 2.28 12.87
C HIS A 14 4.97 2.43 11.79
N VAL A 15 5.41 2.54 10.54
CA VAL A 15 4.51 2.58 9.36
C VAL A 15 4.42 1.18 8.78
N ILE A 16 3.20 0.66 8.69
CA ILE A 16 2.91 -0.66 8.11
C ILE A 16 2.27 -0.43 6.76
N ILE A 17 2.83 -1.02 5.71
CA ILE A 17 2.31 -0.93 4.34
C ILE A 17 2.09 -2.35 3.82
N SER A 18 0.90 -2.66 3.32
CA SER A 18 0.58 -4.02 2.84
C SER A 18 -0.45 -4.01 1.72
N GLU A 19 -0.40 -5.00 0.83
CA GLU A 19 -1.39 -5.18 -0.24
C GLU A 19 -2.53 -6.15 0.15
N SER A 20 -2.40 -6.83 1.29
CA SER A 20 -3.36 -7.84 1.80
C SER A 20 -3.85 -7.45 3.18
N VAL A 21 -5.18 -7.45 3.38
CA VAL A 21 -5.83 -7.19 4.67
C VAL A 21 -5.31 -8.13 5.75
N ASN A 22 -5.27 -9.43 5.47
CA ASN A 22 -4.84 -10.43 6.44
C ASN A 22 -3.38 -10.21 6.89
N THR A 23 -2.50 -9.87 5.95
CA THR A 23 -1.09 -9.58 6.28
C THR A 23 -0.96 -8.28 7.08
N HIS A 24 -1.78 -7.29 6.75
CA HIS A 24 -1.81 -5.99 7.41
C HIS A 24 -2.26 -6.10 8.86
N GLU A 25 -3.41 -6.73 9.09
CA GLU A 25 -3.98 -6.94 10.43
C GLU A 25 -3.04 -7.78 11.30
N ARG A 26 -2.41 -8.81 10.74
CA ARG A 26 -1.42 -9.62 11.49
C ARG A 26 -0.22 -8.78 11.93
N ALA A 27 0.31 -7.93 11.05
CA ALA A 27 1.44 -7.06 11.40
C ALA A 27 1.07 -6.03 12.48
N ILE A 28 -0.15 -5.47 12.44
CA ILE A 28 -0.66 -4.59 13.49
C ILE A 28 -0.76 -5.36 14.81
N ALA A 29 -1.39 -6.54 14.80
CA ALA A 29 -1.58 -7.36 16.00
C ALA A 29 -0.24 -7.77 16.65
N GLU A 30 0.80 -8.06 15.85
CA GLU A 30 2.15 -8.35 16.34
C GLU A 30 2.78 -7.15 17.06
N LEU A 31 2.53 -5.92 16.59
CA LEU A 31 3.03 -4.71 17.24
C LEU A 31 2.21 -4.33 18.47
N GLU A 32 0.90 -4.53 18.43
CA GLU A 32 0.02 -4.34 19.60
C GLU A 32 0.35 -5.34 20.73
N ALA A 33 0.68 -6.59 20.39
CA ALA A 33 1.12 -7.59 21.35
C ALA A 33 2.44 -7.21 22.06
N GLN A 34 3.25 -6.33 21.46
CA GLN A 34 4.46 -5.75 22.06
C GLN A 34 4.18 -4.48 22.89
N GLY A 35 2.91 -4.09 23.06
CA GLY A 35 2.50 -2.87 23.74
C GLY A 35 2.34 -1.67 22.82
N GLY A 36 2.27 -1.89 21.51
CA GLY A 36 2.01 -0.85 20.51
C GLY A 36 0.57 -0.35 20.55
N THR A 37 0.33 0.86 20.06
CA THR A 37 -1.02 1.42 19.91
C THR A 37 -1.22 1.88 18.48
N CYS A 38 -2.24 1.34 17.79
CA CYS A 38 -2.62 1.81 16.47
C CYS A 38 -3.16 3.25 16.55
N LEU A 39 -2.52 4.17 15.85
CA LEU A 39 -2.88 5.59 15.79
C LEU A 39 -3.86 5.87 14.64
N SER A 40 -3.72 5.14 13.53
CA SER A 40 -4.54 5.28 12.35
C SER A 40 -4.45 4.02 11.49
N ASP A 41 -5.57 3.60 10.93
CA ASP A 41 -5.67 2.58 9.89
C ASP A 41 -6.36 3.20 8.67
N GLN A 42 -5.66 3.25 7.53
CA GLN A 42 -6.14 3.82 6.29
C GLN A 42 -5.99 2.86 5.12
N CYS A 43 -7.06 2.68 4.36
CA CYS A 43 -7.01 2.05 3.05
C CYS A 43 -6.76 3.10 1.96
N GLN A 44 -5.63 2.98 1.27
CA GLN A 44 -5.24 3.87 0.19
C GLN A 44 -5.41 3.19 -1.18
N GLN A 45 -6.26 3.77 -2.01
CA GLN A 45 -6.41 3.31 -3.39
C GLN A 45 -5.23 3.81 -4.24
N ASN A 46 -4.19 2.99 -4.37
CA ASN A 46 -3.20 3.15 -5.43
C ASN A 46 -3.87 2.97 -6.81
N THR A 47 -4.34 4.06 -7.39
CA THR A 47 -4.80 4.12 -8.78
C THR A 47 -3.64 4.36 -9.75
N LEU A 48 -2.56 5.00 -9.28
CA LEU A 48 -1.45 5.47 -10.09
C LEU A 48 -0.12 5.29 -9.34
N GLY A 49 0.89 4.75 -10.01
CA GLY A 49 2.29 4.77 -9.61
C GLY A 49 3.08 5.79 -10.41
N SER A 50 4.40 5.80 -10.28
CA SER A 50 5.27 6.66 -11.09
C SER A 50 6.54 5.93 -11.51
N VAL A 51 6.97 6.17 -12.74
CA VAL A 51 8.22 5.66 -13.32
C VAL A 51 9.06 6.83 -13.83
N ILE A 52 10.39 6.65 -13.93
CA ILE A 52 11.27 7.65 -14.54
C ILE A 52 11.48 7.26 -16.01
N VAL A 53 11.04 8.12 -16.94
CA VAL A 53 11.27 7.97 -18.38
C VAL A 53 12.15 9.12 -18.85
N ASN A 54 13.34 8.82 -19.39
CA ASN A 54 14.29 9.82 -19.88
C ASN A 54 14.57 10.94 -18.86
N GLY A 55 14.77 10.58 -17.60
CA GLY A 55 15.05 11.52 -16.51
C GLY A 55 13.85 12.32 -16.01
N LYS A 56 12.63 12.06 -16.51
CA LYS A 56 11.40 12.72 -16.06
C LYS A 56 10.49 11.74 -15.32
N ARG A 57 9.91 12.17 -14.20
CA ARG A 57 8.88 11.40 -13.48
C ARG A 57 7.58 11.43 -14.29
N SER A 58 7.12 10.25 -14.69
CA SER A 58 5.86 10.04 -15.41
C SER A 58 4.93 9.21 -14.55
N VAL A 59 3.64 9.58 -14.54
CA VAL A 59 2.58 8.79 -13.92
C VAL A 59 2.40 7.48 -14.69
N TRP A 60 2.28 6.36 -13.99
CA TRP A 60 2.09 5.03 -14.56
C TRP A 60 0.91 4.34 -13.86
N SER A 61 -0.13 3.97 -14.60
CA SER A 61 -1.28 3.28 -14.02
C SER A 61 -0.86 1.92 -13.43
N LEU A 62 -1.07 1.73 -12.12
CA LEU A 62 -0.74 0.47 -11.42
C LEU A 62 -1.90 -0.51 -11.37
N THR A 63 -3.06 -0.13 -11.89
CA THR A 63 -4.17 -1.06 -12.10
C THR A 63 -3.69 -2.19 -13.02
N LYS A 64 -3.52 -3.40 -12.48
CA LYS A 64 -3.73 -4.62 -13.25
C LYS A 64 -5.11 -4.45 -13.85
N SER A 65 -5.20 -4.15 -15.15
CA SER A 65 -6.42 -4.42 -15.89
C SER A 65 -6.65 -5.91 -15.68
N GLU A 66 -7.67 -6.30 -14.91
CA GLU A 66 -8.22 -7.65 -15.00
C GLU A 66 -8.71 -7.78 -16.45
N ARG A 67 -7.79 -8.21 -17.31
CA ARG A 67 -7.99 -8.63 -18.70
C ARG A 67 -9.14 -7.90 -19.40
N GLY A 68 -9.01 -6.58 -19.54
CA GLY A 68 -9.71 -5.88 -20.62
C GLY A 68 -9.14 -6.45 -21.90
N GLU A 69 -9.99 -7.14 -22.67
CA GLU A 69 -9.67 -7.73 -23.96
C GLU A 69 -8.77 -6.77 -24.76
N LEU A 70 -7.54 -7.22 -25.05
CA LEU A 70 -6.69 -6.63 -26.07
C LEU A 70 -7.42 -6.83 -27.39
N ASN A 71 -8.36 -5.93 -27.69
CA ASN A 71 -8.98 -5.83 -28.98
C ASN A 71 -7.90 -5.39 -29.95
N GLY A 72 -7.32 -6.37 -30.65
CA GLY A 72 -6.34 -6.16 -31.70
C GLY A 72 -6.93 -5.24 -32.76
N ARG A 73 -6.41 -4.02 -32.83
CA ARG A 73 -6.53 -3.13 -33.98
C ARG A 73 -5.15 -2.55 -34.29
N ASN A 74 -4.41 -3.25 -35.13
CA ASN A 74 -4.23 -2.87 -36.55
C ASN A 74 -3.37 -3.93 -37.25
#